data_AF-A0A939C4S1-F1
#
_entry.id   AF-A0A939C4S1-F1
#
_cell.length_a   1.000
_cell.length_b   1.000
_cell.length_c   1.000
_cell.angle_alpha   90.00
_cell.angle_beta   90.00
_cell.angle_gamma   90.00
#
_symmetry.space_group_name_H-M   'P 1'
#
loop_
_entity.id
_entity.type
_entity.pdbx_description
1 polymer ?
#
loop_
_entity_poly.entity_id
_entity_poly.type
_entity_poly.pdbx_seq_one_letter_code
_entity_poly.pdbx_strand_id
1 'polypeptide(L)' 'MAKKGEKYKCDECRLIVVVEDPCSCETIELICCETPMKTVKATSKTKKTEKTKKG' A
#
# COMPACT_ATOMS: atom_id res chain seq x y z
N MET A 1 -3.44 -9.14 0.75
CA MET A 1 -4.53 -8.71 -0.16
C MET A 1 -4.55 -7.20 -0.24
N ALA A 2 -4.44 -6.65 -1.45
CA ALA A 2 -4.48 -5.20 -1.67
C ALA A 2 -5.89 -4.64 -1.41
N LYS A 3 -5.98 -3.39 -0.96
CA LYS A 3 -7.28 -2.75 -0.65
C LYS A 3 -7.72 -1.83 -1.77
N LYS A 4 -9.03 -1.73 -1.99
CA LYS A 4 -9.58 -0.70 -2.89
C LYS A 4 -9.09 0.69 -2.48
N GLY A 5 -8.60 1.45 -3.44
CA GLY A 5 -7.99 2.78 -3.24
C GLY A 5 -6.51 2.76 -2.85
N GLU A 6 -5.91 1.58 -2.62
CA GLU A 6 -4.48 1.45 -2.38
C GLU A 6 -3.71 1.84 -3.64
N LYS A 7 -2.63 2.60 -3.46
CA LYS A 7 -1.85 3.17 -4.55
C LYS A 7 -0.47 2.55 -4.59
N TYR A 8 0.01 2.23 -5.79
CA TYR A 8 1.35 1.70 -6.02
C TYR A 8 2.09 2.56 -7.04
N LYS A 9 3.39 2.71 -6.85
CA LYS A 9 4.27 3.50 -7.72
C LYS A 9 5.47 2.68 -8.18
N CYS A 10 5.76 2.74 -9.47
CA CYS A 10 7.03 2.30 -10.03
C CYS A 10 8.05 3.44 -9.89
N ASP A 11 9.22 3.18 -9.31
CA ASP A 11 10.25 4.22 -9.13
C ASP A 11 11.07 4.49 -10.40
N GLU A 12 11.08 3.54 -11.34
CA GLU A 12 11.79 3.66 -12.62
C GLU A 12 11.02 4.54 -13.61
N CYS A 13 9.82 4.10 -14.02
CA CYS A 13 9.03 4.81 -15.04
C CYS A 13 8.04 5.82 -14.45
N ARG A 14 7.91 5.89 -13.12
CA ARG A 14 6.99 6.80 -12.39
C ARG A 14 5.51 6.53 -12.60
N LEU A 15 5.13 5.37 -13.15
CA LEU A 15 3.74 4.92 -13.23
C LEU A 15 3.12 4.82 -11.83
N ILE A 16 1.89 5.31 -11.68
CA ILE A 16 1.08 5.16 -10.47
C ILE A 16 -0.22 4.46 -10.83
N VAL A 17 -0.54 3.40 -10.10
CA VAL A 17 -1.79 2.64 -10.24
C VAL A 17 -2.57 2.66 -8.94
N VAL A 18 -3.90 2.52 -9.03
CA VAL A 18 -4.82 2.44 -7.90
C VAL A 18 -5.61 1.14 -8.01
N VAL A 19 -5.79 0.45 -6.90
CA VAL A 19 -6.62 -0.76 -6.86
C VAL A 19 -8.10 -0.35 -6.89
N GLU A 20 -8.82 -0.68 -7.95
CA GLU A 20 -10.26 -0.38 -8.05
C GLU A 20 -11.13 -1.55 -7.58
N ASP A 21 -10.76 -2.78 -7.94
CA ASP A 21 -11.46 -4.01 -7.56
C ASP A 21 -10.45 -5.07 -7.05
N PRO A 22 -10.40 -5.33 -5.72
CA PRO A 22 -9.41 -6.24 -5.15
C PRO A 22 -9.82 -7.71 -5.27
N CYS A 23 -8.93 -8.57 -5.78
CA CYS A 23 -9.09 -10.04 -5.77
C CYS A 23 -8.80 -10.63 -4.38
N SER A 24 -9.65 -11.54 -3.89
CA SER A 24 -9.48 -12.27 -2.62
C SER A 24 -8.64 -13.53 -2.71
N CYS A 25 -7.99 -13.75 -3.85
CA CYS A 25 -7.19 -14.92 -4.13
C CYS A 25 -6.04 -15.06 -3.13
N GLU A 26 -5.01 -14.22 -3.22
CA GLU A 26 -3.81 -14.27 -2.36
C GLU A 26 -3.17 -12.88 -2.22
N THR A 27 -2.03 -12.78 -1.51
CA THR A 27 -1.24 -11.54 -1.50
C THR A 27 -0.51 -11.40 -2.83
N ILE A 28 -0.99 -10.47 -3.66
CA ILE A 28 -0.42 -10.16 -4.98
C ILE A 28 0.62 -9.04 -4.83
N GLU A 29 1.81 -9.25 -5.39
CA GLU A 29 2.80 -8.19 -5.60
C GLU A 29 2.65 -7.62 -7.02
N LEU A 30 2.59 -6.30 -7.15
CA LEU A 30 2.54 -5.64 -8.46
C LEU A 30 3.97 -5.42 -8.98
N ILE A 31 4.24 -5.86 -10.21
CA ILE A 31 5.54 -5.73 -10.86
C ILE A 31 5.42 -4.77 -12.04
N CYS A 32 6.35 -3.82 -12.12
CA CYS A 32 6.47 -2.89 -13.24
C CYS A 32 7.96 -2.60 -13.48
N CYS A 33 8.41 -2.62 -14.73
CA CYS A 33 9.83 -2.54 -15.08
C CYS A 33 10.65 -3.63 -14.36
N GLU A 34 10.14 -4.87 -14.36
CA GLU A 34 10.79 -6.06 -13.78
C GLU A 34 11.08 -5.97 -12.27
N THR A 35 10.59 -4.93 -11.60
CA THR A 35 10.78 -4.71 -10.17
C THR A 35 9.44 -4.59 -9.44
N PRO A 36 9.38 -5.00 -8.16
CA PRO A 36 8.18 -4.81 -7.35
C PRO A 36 7.88 -3.32 -7.14
N MET A 37 6.64 -2.93 -7.39
CA MET A 37 6.16 -1.56 -7.17
C MET A 37 6.05 -1.27 -5.67
N LYS A 38 6.28 -0.01 -5.28
CA LYS A 38 6.18 0.43 -3.88
C LYS A 38 4.77 0.93 -3.56
N THR A 39 4.27 0.61 -2.37
CA THR A 39 3.03 1.21 -1.87
C THR A 39 3.25 2.70 -1.62
N VAL A 40 2.40 3.52 -2.22
CA VAL A 40 2.32 4.94 -1.90
C VAL A 40 1.45 5.01 -0.66
N LYS A 41 2.07 4.91 0.53
CA LYS A 41 1.37 5.11 1.79
C LYS A 41 0.69 6.47 1.72
N ALA A 42 -0.64 6.49 1.66
CA ALA A 42 -1.38 7.66 2.07
C ALA A 42 -0.89 7.97 3.48
N THR A 43 -0.31 9.15 3.68
CA THR A 43 0.12 9.60 5.00
C THR A 43 -1.13 9.68 5.89
N SER A 44 -1.48 8.57 6.52
CA SER A 44 -2.41 8.54 7.63
C SER A 44 -1.69 9.24 8.77
N LYS A 45 -1.88 10.55 8.88
CA LYS A 45 -1.76 11.20 10.18
C LYS A 45 -2.71 10.45 11.12
N THR A 46 -2.15 9.97 12.24
CA THR A 46 -2.82 9.52 13.47
C THR A 46 -3.33 8.07 13.52
N LYS A 47 -2.55 7.21 14.20
CA LYS A 47 -2.91 6.71 15.54
C LYS A 47 -1.65 6.28 16.28
N LYS A 48 -1.18 7.16 17.18
CA LYS A 48 -0.34 6.79 18.31
C LYS A 48 -1.18 5.85 19.17
N THR A 49 -0.92 4.55 19.15
CA THR A 49 -1.43 3.64 20.18
C THR A 49 -0.80 4.05 21.49
N GLU A 50 -1.62 4.70 22.30
CA GLU A 50 -1.45 4.97 23.71
C GLU A 50 -0.98 3.70 24.43
N LYS A 51 0.25 3.71 24.95
CA LYS A 51 0.73 2.68 25.86
C LYS A 51 0.07 2.92 27.21
N THR A 52 -0.74 1.96 27.63
CA THR A 52 -1.12 1.70 29.02
C THR A 52 0.08 1.85 29.96
N LYS A 53 -0.01 2.75 30.96
CA LYS A 53 0.73 2.63 32.22
C LYS A 53 -0.13 3.17 33.37
N LYS A 54 -0.62 2.22 34.17
CA LYS A 54 -1.32 2.37 35.44
C LYS A 54 -0.41 3.11 36.44
N GLY A 55 -0.94 4.13 37.11
CA GLY A 55 -0.37 4.83 38.25
C GLY A 55 -1.48 5.09 39.25
#